data_AF-A0AAV9H0Z4-F1
#
_entry.id   AF-A0AAV9H0Z4-F1
#
_cell.length_a   1.000
_cell.length_b   1.000
_cell.length_c   1.000
_cell.angle_alpha   90.00
_cell.angle_beta   90.00
_cell.angle_gamma   90.00
#
_symmetry.space_group_name_H-M   'P 1'
#
loop_
_entity.id
_entity.type
_entity.pdbx_description
1 polymer ?
#
loop_
_entity_poly.entity_id
_entity_poly.type
_entity_poly.pdbx_seq_one_letter_code
_entity_poly.pdbx_strand_id
1 'polypeptide(L)'
;MKTTALLSSALAATSLCHGSALPRNTSTVTDDITPSPDLTCLIDSAKTAILSHLATQTLELAKRGLTPTCTPSKLRFRREYGSLSRSERLAYIKAVKCLMALPPRTPSSVAPGARSRFDDFIVTHIQQTLSIHYSGVFQPWHRWYVYQFEKALRDECGYEGYQPYWDWPRYASAPQDSPLFDGSDTSLGGVSYPSQPLVSNPSDTNLTASQNGEYLPHPGPIIVPPPGVGGNPIPLPAGLGSGPVTTGPFANMTVNLGPASSLDTTLPGPLGGLGHNPRRLHRDLGPAMNTRYANYTTILTLLTQPNVDAYRHVSEGVPYTVEIGPHGGIHYTIGGDPGGDLFTSPGDPAFWVHHGNMDRMWTIWQALGGPGSARYTDLGSGPYAHVTWANEPSSPLASLGDVIDLGYAADSTTIGQVMSTTAGDFCYFYL
;
A
#
# COMPACT_ATOMS: atom_id res chain seq x y z
N MET A 1 -39.47 -7.39 -27.34
CA MET A 1 -38.64 -8.58 -27.02
C MET A 1 -37.43 -8.62 -27.94
N LYS A 2 -36.23 -8.38 -27.40
CA LYS A 2 -34.95 -8.99 -27.80
C LYS A 2 -33.86 -8.35 -26.93
N THR A 3 -33.75 -8.86 -25.72
CA THR A 3 -32.60 -8.74 -24.83
C THR A 3 -31.57 -9.78 -25.29
N THR A 4 -30.35 -9.34 -25.62
CA THR A 4 -29.24 -10.25 -25.88
C THR A 4 -27.98 -9.73 -25.16
N ALA A 5 -27.73 -10.36 -24.02
CA ALA A 5 -26.45 -10.71 -23.40
C ALA A 5 -25.27 -9.70 -23.46
N LEU A 6 -25.07 -9.00 -22.34
CA LEU A 6 -23.79 -8.43 -21.89
C LEU A 6 -23.30 -9.24 -20.69
N LEU A 7 -22.70 -10.40 -20.93
CA LEU A 7 -21.99 -11.20 -19.92
C LEU A 7 -21.01 -12.12 -20.66
N SER A 8 -19.79 -11.67 -20.96
CA SER A 8 -18.75 -12.61 -21.44
C SER A 8 -17.29 -12.16 -21.36
N SER A 9 -16.93 -10.94 -20.97
CA SER A 9 -15.53 -10.50 -21.05
C SER A 9 -14.65 -10.96 -19.88
N ALA A 10 -15.20 -11.14 -18.67
CA ALA A 10 -14.40 -11.53 -17.51
C ALA A 10 -13.91 -12.99 -17.56
N LEU A 11 -14.68 -13.91 -18.18
CA LEU A 11 -14.27 -15.31 -18.30
C LEU A 11 -13.16 -15.54 -19.34
N ALA A 12 -13.02 -14.65 -20.34
CA ALA A 12 -12.17 -14.89 -21.50
C ALA A 12 -10.65 -14.81 -21.17
N ALA A 13 -10.23 -13.87 -20.32
CA ALA A 13 -8.82 -13.76 -19.91
C ALA A 13 -8.45 -14.88 -18.93
N THR A 14 -9.34 -15.21 -17.98
CA THR A 14 -9.12 -16.32 -17.04
C THR A 14 -9.11 -17.67 -17.74
N SER A 15 -9.93 -17.89 -18.79
CA SER A 15 -9.96 -19.18 -19.51
C SER A 15 -8.70 -19.43 -20.34
N LEU A 16 -7.97 -18.38 -20.73
CA LEU A 16 -6.71 -18.48 -21.49
C LEU A 16 -5.52 -18.90 -20.61
N CYS A 17 -5.57 -18.62 -19.30
CA CYS A 17 -4.46 -18.87 -18.38
C CYS A 17 -4.59 -20.18 -17.59
N HIS A 18 -5.66 -20.98 -17.75
CA HIS A 18 -5.76 -22.28 -17.04
C HIS A 18 -5.03 -23.39 -17.80
N GLY A 19 -3.91 -23.85 -17.24
CA GLY A 19 -3.36 -25.18 -17.52
C GLY A 19 -4.23 -26.29 -16.89
N SER A 20 -4.24 -27.48 -17.49
CA SER A 20 -4.94 -28.67 -17.00
C SER A 20 -4.73 -28.91 -15.49
N ALA A 21 -5.83 -29.23 -14.79
CA ALA A 21 -5.90 -29.47 -13.34
C ALA A 21 -4.66 -30.19 -12.77
N LEU A 22 -3.98 -29.54 -11.82
CA LEU A 22 -2.87 -30.14 -11.08
C LEU A 22 -3.40 -31.03 -9.94
N PRO A 23 -2.71 -32.16 -9.64
CA PRO A 23 -3.04 -32.98 -8.47
C PRO A 23 -2.73 -32.20 -7.19
N ARG A 24 -3.60 -32.33 -6.17
CA ARG A 24 -3.30 -31.93 -4.79
C ARG A 24 -2.01 -32.63 -4.37
N ASN A 25 -0.90 -31.90 -4.34
CA ASN A 25 0.33 -32.36 -3.71
C ASN A 25 0.56 -31.56 -2.42
N THR A 26 0.81 -32.28 -1.35
CA THR A 26 0.98 -31.79 0.02
C THR A 26 2.22 -30.92 0.16
N SER A 27 2.06 -29.75 0.78
CA SER A 27 3.06 -28.86 1.41
C SER A 27 4.53 -29.08 1.04
N THR A 28 5.10 -28.19 0.23
CA THR A 28 6.53 -27.90 0.24
C THR A 28 6.77 -26.39 0.06
N VAL A 29 7.85 -25.89 0.63
CA VAL A 29 8.31 -24.49 0.82
C VAL A 29 8.52 -23.71 -0.50
N THR A 30 8.04 -24.20 -1.65
CA THR A 30 8.31 -23.66 -2.99
C THR A 30 7.32 -22.59 -3.45
N ASP A 31 6.19 -22.42 -2.77
CA ASP A 31 5.18 -21.39 -3.10
C ASP A 31 5.68 -19.95 -2.82
N ASP A 32 6.88 -19.77 -2.24
CA ASP A 32 7.38 -18.46 -1.77
C ASP A 32 8.41 -17.78 -2.69
N ILE A 33 8.96 -18.46 -3.71
CA ILE A 33 10.12 -17.93 -4.46
C ILE A 33 9.73 -17.47 -5.87
N THR A 34 8.74 -18.11 -6.49
CA THR A 34 8.35 -17.83 -7.88
C THR A 34 6.84 -17.78 -8.04
N PRO A 35 6.31 -16.81 -8.82
CA PRO A 35 4.90 -16.78 -9.15
C PRO A 35 4.49 -18.04 -9.90
N SER A 36 3.24 -18.49 -9.70
CA SER A 36 2.69 -19.57 -10.50
C SER A 36 2.65 -19.18 -11.99
N PRO A 37 2.68 -20.15 -12.92
CA PRO A 37 2.49 -19.88 -14.35
C PRO A 37 1.20 -19.11 -14.63
N ASP A 38 0.12 -19.44 -13.92
CA ASP A 38 -1.18 -18.78 -14.02
C ASP A 38 -1.08 -17.30 -13.64
N LEU A 39 -0.40 -16.98 -12.53
CA LEU A 39 -0.22 -15.59 -12.09
C LEU A 39 0.64 -14.80 -13.08
N THR A 40 1.73 -15.40 -13.57
CA THR A 40 2.58 -14.77 -14.60
C THR A 40 1.77 -14.47 -15.86
N CYS A 41 0.97 -15.44 -16.32
CA CYS A 41 0.07 -15.29 -17.47
C CYS A 41 -0.93 -14.15 -17.28
N LEU A 42 -1.54 -14.01 -16.09
CA LEU A 42 -2.49 -12.93 -15.80
C LEU A 42 -1.82 -11.56 -15.89
N ILE A 43 -0.63 -11.40 -15.31
CA ILE A 43 0.11 -10.13 -15.32
C ILE A 43 0.51 -9.76 -16.76
N ASP A 44 1.03 -10.71 -17.53
CA ASP A 44 1.40 -10.49 -18.94
C ASP A 44 0.18 -10.19 -19.82
N SER A 45 -0.95 -10.85 -19.56
CA SER A 45 -2.22 -10.60 -20.26
C SER A 45 -2.73 -9.19 -19.98
N ALA A 46 -2.69 -8.74 -18.73
CA ALA A 46 -3.06 -7.38 -18.35
C ALA A 46 -2.19 -6.32 -19.04
N LYS A 47 -0.87 -6.52 -19.05
CA LYS A 47 0.08 -5.65 -19.75
C LYS A 47 -0.21 -5.58 -21.25
N THR A 48 -0.42 -6.73 -21.88
CA THR A 48 -0.72 -6.84 -23.31
C THR A 48 -2.04 -6.13 -23.65
N ALA A 49 -3.06 -6.29 -22.80
CA ALA A 49 -4.35 -5.62 -22.97
C ALA A 49 -4.22 -4.09 -22.92
N ILE A 50 -3.46 -3.55 -21.96
CA ILE A 50 -3.24 -2.10 -21.84
C ILE A 50 -2.47 -1.54 -23.03
N LEU A 51 -1.38 -2.18 -23.45
CA LEU A 51 -0.59 -1.73 -24.61
C LEU A 51 -1.41 -1.75 -25.89
N SER A 52 -2.19 -2.81 -26.11
CA SER A 52 -3.08 -2.94 -27.27
C SER A 52 -4.20 -1.92 -27.27
N HIS A 53 -4.79 -1.66 -26.10
CA HIS A 53 -5.82 -0.64 -25.94
C HIS A 53 -5.28 0.76 -26.24
N LEU A 54 -4.14 1.12 -25.67
CA LEU A 54 -3.49 2.42 -25.89
C LEU A 54 -3.11 2.63 -27.36
N ALA A 55 -2.58 1.60 -28.03
CA ALA A 55 -2.27 1.67 -29.46
C ALA A 55 -3.53 1.94 -30.29
N THR A 56 -4.62 1.22 -30.00
CA THR A 56 -5.91 1.42 -30.68
C THR A 56 -6.48 2.82 -30.42
N GLN A 57 -6.51 3.25 -29.16
CA GLN A 57 -7.03 4.56 -28.76
C GLN A 57 -6.22 5.71 -29.37
N THR A 58 -4.89 5.57 -29.44
CA THR A 58 -4.00 6.55 -30.08
C THR A 58 -4.37 6.75 -31.55
N LEU A 59 -4.60 5.65 -32.28
CA LEU A 59 -4.99 5.71 -33.70
C LEU A 59 -6.38 6.33 -33.88
N GLU A 60 -7.35 5.96 -33.05
CA GLU A 60 -8.72 6.49 -33.15
C GLU A 60 -8.81 7.98 -32.80
N LEU A 61 -8.06 8.44 -31.80
CA LEU A 61 -7.98 9.87 -31.48
C LEU A 61 -7.28 10.65 -32.60
N ALA A 62 -6.19 10.11 -33.17
CA ALA A 62 -5.50 10.74 -34.29
C ALA A 62 -6.41 10.89 -35.53
N LYS A 63 -7.23 9.88 -35.86
CA LYS A 63 -8.24 9.96 -36.94
C LYS A 63 -9.26 11.08 -36.71
N ARG A 64 -9.51 11.45 -35.46
CA ARG A 64 -10.42 12.55 -35.07
C ARG A 64 -9.71 13.91 -34.95
N GLY A 65 -8.42 13.99 -35.28
CA GLY A 65 -7.62 15.20 -35.12
C GLY A 65 -7.32 15.56 -33.65
N LEU A 66 -7.46 14.61 -32.72
CA LEU A 66 -7.21 14.81 -31.30
C LEU A 66 -5.83 14.26 -30.92
N THR A 67 -5.14 14.97 -30.02
CA THR A 67 -3.84 14.53 -29.50
C THR A 67 -4.03 13.74 -28.20
N PRO A 68 -3.72 12.43 -28.17
CA PRO A 68 -3.80 11.64 -26.95
C PRO A 68 -2.77 12.10 -25.90
N THR A 69 -3.24 12.25 -24.65
CA THR A 69 -2.39 12.55 -23.49
C THR A 69 -1.49 11.37 -23.16
N CYS A 70 -2.03 10.15 -23.19
CA CYS A 70 -1.30 8.90 -23.02
C CYS A 70 -1.23 8.07 -24.31
N THR A 71 -0.04 7.58 -24.64
CA THR A 71 0.25 6.73 -25.80
C THR A 71 1.22 5.63 -25.40
N PRO A 72 1.40 4.56 -26.18
CA PRO A 72 2.40 3.53 -25.88
C PRO A 72 3.82 4.08 -25.68
N SER A 73 4.21 5.12 -26.42
CA SER A 73 5.53 5.78 -26.30
C SER A 73 5.66 6.72 -25.09
N LYS A 74 4.53 7.26 -24.60
CA LYS A 74 4.48 8.10 -23.41
C LYS A 74 4.26 7.31 -22.12
N LEU A 75 3.81 6.06 -22.22
CA LEU A 75 3.58 5.19 -21.08
C LEU A 75 4.86 5.03 -20.26
N ARG A 76 4.71 5.11 -18.94
CA ARG A 76 5.80 4.92 -17.98
C ARG A 76 5.55 3.70 -17.13
N PHE A 77 6.62 3.03 -16.74
CA PHE A 77 6.49 1.81 -15.96
C PHE A 77 7.01 2.03 -14.55
N ARG A 78 6.13 1.85 -13.57
CA ARG A 78 6.50 1.70 -12.16
C ARG A 78 7.05 0.28 -11.95
N ARG A 79 8.12 0.17 -11.17
CA ARG A 79 8.94 -1.06 -11.07
C ARG A 79 9.11 -1.48 -9.62
N GLU A 80 9.32 -2.79 -9.43
CA GLU A 80 9.64 -3.37 -8.13
C GLU A 80 10.93 -2.73 -7.58
N TYR A 81 10.92 -2.34 -6.31
CA TYR A 81 12.03 -1.60 -5.68
C TYR A 81 13.38 -2.33 -5.78
N GLY A 82 13.39 -3.64 -5.53
CA GLY A 82 14.58 -4.48 -5.66
C GLY A 82 15.10 -4.64 -7.10
N SER A 83 14.26 -4.39 -8.11
CA SER A 83 14.65 -4.38 -9.52
C SER A 83 15.30 -3.07 -9.97
N LEU A 84 15.23 -2.03 -9.15
CA LEU A 84 15.90 -0.76 -9.40
C LEU A 84 17.41 -0.90 -9.16
N SER A 85 18.19 -0.28 -10.05
CA SER A 85 19.62 -0.12 -9.89
C SER A 85 19.95 0.65 -8.60
N ARG A 86 21.20 0.50 -8.15
CA ARG A 86 21.69 1.20 -6.96
C ARG A 86 21.49 2.73 -7.08
N SER A 87 21.77 3.32 -8.24
CA SER A 87 21.59 4.75 -8.50
C SER A 87 20.11 5.18 -8.46
N GLU A 88 19.20 4.36 -8.99
CA GLU A 88 17.76 4.64 -8.95
C GLU A 88 17.21 4.61 -7.52
N ARG A 89 17.62 3.63 -6.69
CA ARG A 89 17.23 3.57 -5.28
C ARG A 89 17.75 4.76 -4.48
N LEU A 90 19.02 5.12 -4.66
CA LEU A 90 19.59 6.31 -4.03
C LEU A 90 18.88 7.60 -4.45
N ALA A 91 18.50 7.73 -5.73
CA ALA A 91 17.74 8.89 -6.21
C ALA A 91 16.36 8.98 -5.55
N TYR A 92 15.64 7.87 -5.40
CA TYR A 92 14.36 7.83 -4.69
C TYR A 92 14.52 8.22 -3.22
N ILE A 93 15.47 7.60 -2.51
CA ILE A 93 15.77 7.90 -1.10
C ILE A 93 16.11 9.38 -0.91
N LYS A 94 16.96 9.94 -1.79
CA LYS A 94 17.33 11.35 -1.77
C LYS A 94 16.09 12.26 -1.90
N ALA A 95 15.17 11.93 -2.81
CA ALA A 95 13.96 12.71 -3.01
C ALA A 95 13.02 12.65 -1.79
N VAL A 96 12.82 11.47 -1.20
CA VAL A 96 12.01 11.32 0.02
C VAL A 96 12.60 12.14 1.17
N LYS A 97 13.92 12.05 1.38
CA LYS A 97 14.60 12.85 2.41
C LYS A 97 14.55 14.35 2.13
N CYS A 98 14.51 14.75 0.86
CA CYS A 98 14.26 16.14 0.49
C CYS A 98 12.86 16.61 0.92
N LEU A 99 11.80 15.83 0.67
CA LEU A 99 10.44 16.18 1.16
C LEU A 99 10.38 16.28 2.69
N MET A 100 11.15 15.45 3.41
CA MET A 100 11.28 15.53 4.87
C MET A 100 12.03 16.78 5.35
N ALA A 101 12.78 17.46 4.48
CA ALA A 101 13.53 18.67 4.81
C ALA A 101 12.83 19.96 4.36
N LEU A 102 11.91 19.89 3.39
CA LEU A 102 11.13 21.05 2.95
C LEU A 102 10.10 21.45 4.00
N PRO A 103 9.80 22.76 4.18
CA PRO A 103 8.85 23.23 5.18
C PRO A 103 7.41 22.77 4.88
N PRO A 104 6.59 22.51 5.91
CA PRO A 104 5.21 22.07 5.72
C PRO A 104 4.36 23.20 5.11
N ARG A 105 3.36 22.81 4.32
CA ARG A 105 2.31 23.69 3.79
C ARG A 105 1.10 23.76 4.73
N THR A 106 0.87 22.72 5.52
CA THR A 106 -0.24 22.68 6.47
C THR A 106 -0.06 23.79 7.52
N PRO A 107 -1.04 24.67 7.73
CA PRO A 107 -0.96 25.69 8.77
C PRO A 107 -0.79 25.06 10.16
N SER A 108 0.02 25.70 11.02
CA SER A 108 0.26 25.23 12.39
C SER A 108 -1.00 25.19 13.26
N SER A 109 -2.03 25.96 12.89
CA SER A 109 -3.36 25.90 13.52
C SER A 109 -4.15 24.63 13.18
N VAL A 110 -3.81 23.95 12.08
CA VAL A 110 -4.43 22.69 11.64
C VAL A 110 -3.68 21.49 12.20
N ALA A 111 -2.35 21.49 12.07
CA ALA A 111 -1.49 20.42 12.58
C ALA A 111 -0.20 20.99 13.16
N PRO A 112 -0.16 21.36 14.46
CA PRO A 112 1.02 21.95 15.07
C PRO A 112 2.20 20.97 15.18
N GLY A 113 1.99 19.68 14.93
CA GLY A 113 3.03 18.66 14.84
C GLY A 113 3.75 18.59 13.50
N ALA A 114 3.18 19.09 12.41
CA ALA A 114 3.81 19.03 11.09
C ALA A 114 5.11 19.86 11.04
N ARG A 115 6.20 19.27 10.56
CA ARG A 115 7.52 19.92 10.43
C ARG A 115 8.07 19.88 9.01
N SER A 116 7.44 19.14 8.11
CA SER A 116 7.93 18.96 6.76
C SER A 116 6.84 18.80 5.70
N ARG A 117 7.20 18.94 4.42
CA ARG A 117 6.31 18.57 3.29
C ARG A 117 5.89 17.11 3.35
N PHE A 118 6.76 16.23 3.82
CA PHE A 118 6.43 14.83 4.06
C PHE A 118 5.32 14.69 5.12
N ASP A 119 5.38 15.49 6.19
CA ASP A 119 4.35 15.47 7.24
C ASP A 119 2.97 15.95 6.74
N ASP A 120 2.89 16.81 5.72
CA ASP A 120 1.60 17.24 5.17
C ASP A 120 0.79 16.07 4.60
N PHE A 121 1.47 15.09 4.00
CA PHE A 121 0.84 13.86 3.54
C PHE A 121 0.31 13.03 4.73
N ILE A 122 1.11 12.89 5.79
CA ILE A 122 0.69 12.19 7.01
C ILE A 122 -0.52 12.87 7.65
N VAL A 123 -0.56 14.20 7.70
CA VAL A 123 -1.71 14.97 8.23
C VAL A 123 -2.99 14.63 7.48
N THR A 124 -2.97 14.67 6.14
CA THR A 124 -4.19 14.39 5.36
C THR A 124 -4.67 12.96 5.56
N HIS A 125 -3.76 12.01 5.74
CA HIS A 125 -4.13 10.63 6.01
C HIS A 125 -4.78 10.48 7.40
N ILE A 126 -4.17 11.03 8.45
CA ILE A 126 -4.73 11.05 9.82
C ILE A 126 -6.16 11.61 9.82
N GLN A 127 -6.37 12.74 9.14
CA GLN A 127 -7.66 13.43 9.15
C GLN A 127 -8.76 12.67 8.41
N GLN A 128 -8.40 11.82 7.44
CA GLN A 128 -9.36 11.19 6.54
C GLN A 128 -9.45 9.67 6.70
N THR A 129 -8.68 9.05 7.61
CA THR A 129 -8.60 7.60 7.80
C THR A 129 -9.96 6.89 7.79
N LEU A 130 -10.99 7.46 8.44
CA LEU A 130 -12.32 6.85 8.55
C LEU A 130 -13.23 7.02 7.32
N SER A 131 -12.82 7.81 6.32
CA SER A 131 -13.52 7.94 5.03
C SER A 131 -12.76 7.32 3.86
N ILE A 132 -11.49 6.95 4.05
CA ILE A 132 -10.61 6.44 2.99
C ILE A 132 -10.27 4.95 3.15
N HIS A 133 -10.71 4.28 4.22
CA HIS A 133 -10.52 2.84 4.45
C HIS A 133 -11.87 2.14 4.64
N TYR A 134 -11.97 0.90 4.16
CA TYR A 134 -13.20 0.13 4.10
C TYR A 134 -14.34 0.93 3.46
N SER A 135 -14.01 1.70 2.43
CA SER A 135 -14.89 2.67 1.79
C SER A 135 -14.80 2.59 0.26
N GLY A 136 -15.81 3.13 -0.41
CA GLY A 136 -15.89 3.17 -1.88
C GLY A 136 -14.76 3.99 -2.51
N VAL A 137 -14.07 4.75 -1.67
CA VAL A 137 -13.06 5.74 -2.00
C VAL A 137 -11.64 5.17 -1.80
N PHE A 138 -11.47 4.02 -1.14
CA PHE A 138 -10.14 3.48 -0.75
C PHE A 138 -9.14 3.39 -1.92
N GLN A 139 -9.43 2.58 -2.96
CA GLN A 139 -8.52 2.44 -4.10
C GLN A 139 -8.27 3.76 -4.85
N PRO A 140 -9.30 4.52 -5.28
CA PRO A 140 -9.07 5.73 -6.05
C PRO A 140 -8.34 6.83 -5.23
N TRP A 141 -8.64 6.96 -3.93
CA TRP A 141 -7.95 7.91 -3.05
C TRP A 141 -6.48 7.54 -2.87
N HIS A 142 -6.16 6.27 -2.58
CA HIS A 142 -4.77 5.85 -2.40
C HIS A 142 -3.96 5.91 -3.70
N ARG A 143 -4.59 5.64 -4.86
CA ARG A 143 -3.95 5.87 -6.17
C ARG A 143 -3.58 7.34 -6.35
N TRP A 144 -4.51 8.25 -6.10
CA TRP A 144 -4.25 9.70 -6.19
C TRP A 144 -3.19 10.14 -5.18
N TYR A 145 -3.27 9.67 -3.95
CA TYR A 145 -2.34 9.98 -2.87
C TYR A 145 -0.90 9.57 -3.21
N VAL A 146 -0.70 8.35 -3.71
CA VAL A 146 0.61 7.86 -4.17
C VAL A 146 1.11 8.63 -5.40
N TYR A 147 0.22 8.95 -6.35
CA TYR A 147 0.59 9.76 -7.51
C TYR A 147 1.02 11.17 -7.12
N GLN A 148 0.31 11.82 -6.20
CA GLN A 148 0.64 13.17 -5.75
C GLN A 148 1.92 13.18 -4.90
N PHE A 149 2.20 12.11 -4.15
CA PHE A 149 3.50 11.92 -3.51
C PHE A 149 4.62 11.79 -4.55
N GLU A 150 4.45 10.96 -5.58
CA GLU A 150 5.40 10.87 -6.70
C GLU A 150 5.60 12.25 -7.34
N LYS A 151 4.52 12.97 -7.65
CA LYS A 151 4.58 14.31 -8.23
C LYS A 151 5.37 15.28 -7.34
N ALA A 152 5.14 15.28 -6.03
CA ALA A 152 5.90 16.10 -5.08
C ALA A 152 7.39 15.75 -5.08
N LEU A 153 7.76 14.46 -5.12
CA LEU A 153 9.16 14.04 -5.24
C LEU A 153 9.82 14.59 -6.52
N ARG A 154 9.07 14.59 -7.63
CA ARG A 154 9.58 14.99 -8.95
C ARG A 154 9.66 16.51 -9.08
N ASP A 155 8.59 17.21 -8.74
CA ASP A 155 8.44 18.65 -8.94
C ASP A 155 9.17 19.47 -7.87
N GLU A 156 9.20 19.01 -6.61
CA GLU A 156 9.78 19.76 -5.48
C GLU A 156 11.21 19.29 -5.13
N CYS A 157 11.55 18.04 -5.46
CA CYS A 157 12.81 17.39 -5.06
C CYS A 157 13.66 16.86 -6.23
N GLY A 158 13.25 17.12 -7.47
CA GLY A 158 14.04 16.79 -8.67
C GLY A 158 14.19 15.29 -8.92
N TYR A 159 13.26 14.46 -8.43
CA TYR A 159 13.25 13.04 -8.76
C TYR A 159 12.90 12.84 -10.23
N GLU A 160 13.73 12.09 -10.97
CA GLU A 160 13.46 11.80 -12.39
C GLU A 160 12.81 10.42 -12.60
N GLY A 161 12.82 9.57 -11.57
CA GLY A 161 12.18 8.26 -11.58
C GLY A 161 10.66 8.32 -11.36
N TYR A 162 10.07 7.15 -11.16
CA TYR A 162 8.64 6.94 -10.91
C TYR A 162 8.47 6.14 -9.63
N GLN A 163 7.29 6.20 -9.02
CA GLN A 163 7.04 5.53 -7.76
C GLN A 163 7.35 4.02 -7.84
N PRO A 164 8.28 3.49 -7.03
CA PRO A 164 8.50 2.06 -6.95
C PRO A 164 7.41 1.35 -6.14
N TYR A 165 7.35 0.04 -6.28
CA TYR A 165 6.44 -0.81 -5.49
C TYR A 165 7.18 -1.96 -4.80
N TRP A 166 6.58 -2.51 -3.74
CA TRP A 166 7.08 -3.71 -3.06
C TRP A 166 6.29 -4.95 -3.49
N ASP A 167 6.93 -5.88 -4.20
CA ASP A 167 6.31 -7.17 -4.54
C ASP A 167 6.29 -8.10 -3.32
N TRP A 168 5.23 -8.03 -2.51
CA TRP A 168 5.16 -8.70 -1.21
C TRP A 168 5.45 -10.21 -1.24
N PRO A 169 4.88 -11.00 -2.18
CA PRO A 169 5.09 -12.45 -2.22
C PRO A 169 6.55 -12.85 -2.38
N ARG A 170 7.34 -12.05 -3.10
CA ARG A 170 8.76 -12.33 -3.36
C ARG A 170 9.60 -12.39 -2.08
N TYR A 171 9.11 -11.76 -1.02
CA TYR A 171 9.79 -11.65 0.27
C TYR A 171 8.89 -12.15 1.42
N ALA A 172 7.91 -13.01 1.13
CA ALA A 172 6.91 -13.41 2.12
C ALA A 172 7.52 -14.13 3.34
N SER A 173 8.45 -15.05 3.09
CA SER A 173 9.12 -15.85 4.12
C SER A 173 10.27 -15.13 4.83
N ALA A 174 10.77 -14.02 4.26
CA ALA A 174 11.87 -13.24 4.81
C ALA A 174 11.78 -11.75 4.40
N PRO A 175 10.77 -11.00 4.88
CA PRO A 175 10.59 -9.60 4.48
C PRO A 175 11.78 -8.72 4.89
N GLN A 176 12.47 -9.06 5.99
CA GLN A 176 13.67 -8.37 6.45
C GLN A 176 14.85 -8.44 5.47
N ASP A 177 14.88 -9.46 4.59
CA ASP A 177 15.94 -9.63 3.58
C ASP A 177 15.60 -8.89 2.27
N SER A 178 14.44 -8.23 2.21
CA SER A 178 14.08 -7.40 1.07
C SER A 178 15.09 -6.26 0.89
N PRO A 179 15.41 -5.84 -0.35
CA PRO A 179 16.19 -4.63 -0.62
C PRO A 179 15.62 -3.36 0.02
N LEU A 180 14.35 -3.39 0.46
CA LEU A 180 13.72 -2.33 1.24
C LEU A 180 14.21 -2.27 2.69
N PHE A 181 14.58 -3.40 3.27
CA PHE A 181 14.79 -3.57 4.71
C PHE A 181 16.14 -4.21 5.08
N ASP A 182 17.02 -4.46 4.10
CA ASP A 182 18.35 -5.05 4.30
C ASP A 182 19.34 -4.15 5.10
N GLY A 183 18.92 -2.93 5.47
CA GLY A 183 19.72 -1.98 6.23
C GLY A 183 20.87 -1.34 5.46
N SER A 184 21.01 -1.64 4.16
CA SER A 184 22.01 -1.04 3.29
C SER A 184 21.76 0.46 3.10
N ASP A 185 22.73 1.14 2.49
CA ASP A 185 22.60 2.54 2.07
C ASP A 185 21.55 2.76 0.96
N THR A 186 21.04 1.68 0.37
CA THR A 186 19.96 1.68 -0.63
C THR A 186 18.65 1.06 -0.13
N SER A 187 18.51 0.90 1.18
CA SER A 187 17.26 0.48 1.83
C SER A 187 16.41 1.67 2.27
N LEU A 188 15.20 1.39 2.74
CA LEU A 188 14.36 2.33 3.48
C LEU A 188 14.57 2.21 5.00
N GLY A 189 15.74 1.74 5.43
CA GLY A 189 16.09 1.45 6.82
C GLY A 189 15.86 -0.02 7.18
N GLY A 190 16.65 -0.55 8.10
CA GLY A 190 16.59 -1.97 8.47
C GLY A 190 15.64 -2.31 9.62
N VAL A 191 15.74 -3.55 10.08
CA VAL A 191 15.18 -4.02 11.37
C VAL A 191 16.21 -3.76 12.46
N SER A 192 15.72 -3.41 13.65
CA SER A 192 16.55 -3.37 14.84
C SER A 192 16.13 -4.45 15.80
N TYR A 193 16.97 -5.47 15.90
CA TYR A 193 16.86 -6.51 16.90
C TYR A 193 17.14 -5.87 18.26
N PRO A 194 16.27 -6.04 19.26
CA PRO A 194 16.54 -5.43 20.55
C PRO A 194 17.86 -5.98 21.10
N SER A 195 18.69 -5.10 21.63
CA SER A 195 19.99 -5.47 22.21
C SER A 195 19.89 -5.80 23.70
N GLN A 196 18.66 -5.85 24.25
CA GLN A 196 18.39 -6.09 25.66
C GLN A 196 17.13 -6.96 25.81
N PRO A 197 17.14 -7.98 26.70
CA PRO A 197 15.93 -8.70 27.02
C PRO A 197 14.91 -7.78 27.70
N LEU A 198 13.64 -7.86 27.30
CA LEU A 198 12.54 -7.25 28.05
C LEU A 198 12.41 -8.00 29.38
N VAL A 199 12.92 -7.42 30.46
CA VAL A 199 12.87 -8.01 31.80
C VAL A 199 11.42 -7.98 32.29
N SER A 200 10.71 -9.09 32.20
CA SER A 200 9.38 -9.26 32.81
C SER A 200 9.46 -9.64 34.30
N ASN A 201 10.65 -10.02 34.80
CA ASN A 201 10.88 -10.38 36.20
C ASN A 201 12.32 -10.03 36.65
N PRO A 202 12.53 -9.21 37.69
CA PRO A 202 13.86 -8.86 38.21
C PRO A 202 14.71 -10.05 38.69
N SER A 203 14.11 -11.24 38.85
CA SER A 203 14.82 -12.46 39.24
C SER A 203 15.27 -13.34 38.08
N ASP A 204 14.95 -12.99 36.83
CA ASP A 204 15.33 -13.80 35.67
C ASP A 204 16.71 -13.38 35.15
N THR A 205 17.75 -13.98 35.72
CA THR A 205 19.15 -13.69 35.39
C THR A 205 19.65 -14.45 34.15
N ASN A 206 18.75 -15.09 33.38
CA ASN A 206 19.12 -16.05 32.34
C ASN A 206 18.65 -15.66 30.92
N LEU A 207 18.48 -14.37 30.65
CA LEU A 207 18.22 -13.89 29.29
C LEU A 207 19.46 -13.19 28.74
N THR A 208 20.20 -13.88 27.88
CA THR A 208 21.28 -13.29 27.11
C THR A 208 20.71 -12.27 26.13
N ALA A 209 21.16 -11.03 26.20
CA ALA A 209 21.00 -10.07 25.11
C ALA A 209 21.46 -10.73 23.81
N SER A 210 20.57 -10.79 22.81
CA SER A 210 20.88 -11.29 21.47
C SER A 210 21.89 -10.33 20.82
N GLN A 211 23.17 -10.69 20.87
CA GLN A 211 24.26 -9.93 20.24
C GLN A 211 24.36 -10.18 18.71
N ASN A 212 23.54 -11.09 18.17
CA ASN A 212 23.68 -11.64 16.82
C ASN A 212 22.47 -11.43 15.90
N GLY A 213 21.50 -10.59 16.27
CA GLY A 213 20.29 -10.40 15.46
C GLY A 213 19.29 -11.56 15.55
N GLU A 214 19.36 -12.38 16.59
CA GLU A 214 18.31 -13.38 16.90
C GLU A 214 17.05 -12.70 17.46
N TYR A 215 15.89 -13.24 17.08
CA TYR A 215 14.56 -12.88 17.57
C TYR A 215 14.52 -12.77 19.09
N LEU A 216 14.04 -11.64 19.59
CA LEU A 216 13.72 -11.49 21.00
C LEU A 216 12.20 -11.63 21.20
N PRO A 217 11.74 -12.58 22.03
CA PRO A 217 10.33 -12.71 22.32
C PRO A 217 9.73 -11.42 22.90
N HIS A 218 8.73 -10.88 22.22
CA HIS A 218 7.91 -9.79 22.72
C HIS A 218 6.47 -9.95 22.25
N PRO A 219 5.49 -9.27 22.86
CA PRO A 219 4.13 -9.22 22.34
C PRO A 219 4.13 -8.62 20.94
N GLY A 220 3.30 -9.16 20.04
CA GLY A 220 3.06 -8.55 18.74
C GLY A 220 2.08 -7.39 18.82
N PRO A 221 1.88 -6.67 17.71
CA PRO A 221 0.99 -5.53 17.68
C PRO A 221 -0.46 -5.96 17.91
N ILE A 222 -1.26 -5.04 18.45
CA ILE A 222 -2.69 -5.24 18.64
C ILE A 222 -3.43 -4.27 17.73
N ILE A 223 -4.26 -4.80 16.82
CA ILE A 223 -5.19 -3.96 16.07
C ILE A 223 -6.26 -3.47 17.04
N VAL A 224 -6.33 -2.17 17.23
CA VAL A 224 -7.37 -1.53 18.05
C VAL A 224 -8.39 -0.89 17.10
N PRO A 225 -9.68 -1.22 17.21
CA PRO A 225 -10.71 -0.54 16.43
C PRO A 225 -10.66 0.98 16.65
N PRO A 226 -10.86 1.78 15.59
CA PRO A 226 -10.90 3.23 15.76
C PRO A 226 -11.98 3.70 16.75
N PRO A 227 -11.79 4.87 17.41
CA PRO A 227 -12.81 5.43 18.27
C PRO A 227 -14.16 5.59 17.54
N GLY A 228 -15.24 5.08 18.15
CA GLY A 228 -16.59 5.14 17.58
C GLY A 228 -16.93 4.01 16.61
N VAL A 229 -15.98 3.10 16.34
CA VAL A 229 -16.14 1.94 15.48
C VAL A 229 -16.19 0.68 16.37
N GLY A 230 -17.07 -0.28 16.04
CA GLY A 230 -17.21 -1.53 16.81
C GLY A 230 -16.00 -2.46 16.68
N GLY A 231 -15.97 -3.53 17.49
CA GLY A 231 -14.97 -4.61 17.37
C GLY A 231 -14.16 -4.86 18.64
N ASN A 232 -13.48 -6.01 18.68
CA ASN A 232 -12.55 -6.37 19.76
C ASN A 232 -11.10 -6.15 19.30
N PRO A 233 -10.17 -5.81 20.21
CA PRO A 233 -8.75 -5.78 19.88
C PRO A 233 -8.26 -7.13 19.35
N ILE A 234 -7.46 -7.11 18.29
CA ILE A 234 -6.96 -8.31 17.62
C ILE A 234 -5.46 -8.42 17.81
N PRO A 235 -4.96 -9.37 18.63
CA PRO A 235 -3.54 -9.59 18.79
C PRO A 235 -2.98 -10.26 17.52
N LEU A 236 -1.85 -9.75 17.05
CA LEU A 236 -1.12 -10.30 15.92
C LEU A 236 0.20 -10.93 16.38
N PRO A 237 0.77 -11.86 15.60
CA PRO A 237 2.13 -12.35 15.82
C PRO A 237 3.14 -11.20 15.81
N ALA A 238 4.14 -11.27 16.69
CA ALA A 238 5.28 -10.37 16.67
C ALA A 238 6.16 -10.61 15.43
N GLY A 239 6.82 -9.54 14.97
CA GLY A 239 7.88 -9.61 14.00
C GLY A 239 9.20 -10.05 14.64
N LEU A 240 10.31 -9.77 13.96
CA LEU A 240 11.65 -10.20 14.39
C LEU A 240 12.31 -9.23 15.37
N GLY A 241 11.73 -8.05 15.59
CA GLY A 241 12.23 -7.09 16.56
C GLY A 241 11.57 -5.72 16.42
N SER A 242 11.14 -5.14 17.54
CA SER A 242 10.31 -3.92 17.68
C SER A 242 11.08 -2.62 17.95
N GLY A 243 12.38 -2.61 17.70
CA GLY A 243 13.29 -1.51 18.08
C GLY A 243 13.28 -0.31 17.13
N PRO A 244 13.91 0.81 17.54
CA PRO A 244 14.14 1.95 16.66
C PRO A 244 15.08 1.54 15.53
N VAL A 245 14.76 1.88 14.28
CA VAL A 245 15.59 1.60 13.10
C VAL A 245 17.00 2.19 13.29
N THR A 246 18.03 1.35 13.24
CA THR A 246 19.43 1.76 13.50
C THR A 246 20.33 1.77 12.26
N THR A 247 19.86 1.27 11.12
CA THR A 247 20.66 1.14 9.88
C THR A 247 19.94 1.77 8.68
N GLY A 248 20.70 1.99 7.61
CA GLY A 248 20.20 2.60 6.39
C GLY A 248 19.94 4.11 6.47
N PRO A 249 19.47 4.72 5.38
CA PRO A 249 19.36 6.18 5.23
C PRO A 249 18.36 6.87 6.17
N PHE A 250 17.47 6.11 6.79
CA PHE A 250 16.40 6.58 7.68
C PHE A 250 16.63 6.24 9.16
N ALA A 251 17.82 5.73 9.55
CA ALA A 251 18.13 5.38 10.94
C ALA A 251 17.95 6.55 11.95
N ASN A 252 18.18 7.78 11.50
CA ASN A 252 18.02 8.99 12.31
C ASN A 252 16.73 9.77 11.98
N MET A 253 15.77 9.13 11.31
CA MET A 253 14.50 9.74 10.97
C MET A 253 13.72 10.07 12.25
N THR A 254 13.16 11.28 12.30
CA THR A 254 12.21 11.70 13.35
C THR A 254 10.79 11.59 12.81
N VAL A 255 9.94 10.84 13.50
CA VAL A 255 8.50 10.78 13.31
C VAL A 255 7.88 11.89 14.16
N ASN A 256 7.25 12.88 13.54
CA ASN A 256 6.77 14.10 14.22
C ASN A 256 5.31 14.04 14.68
N LEU A 257 4.50 13.21 14.02
CA LEU A 257 3.06 13.09 14.18
C LEU A 257 2.70 11.71 14.75
N GLY A 258 1.47 11.56 15.22
CA GLY A 258 0.99 10.31 15.79
C GLY A 258 1.65 9.92 17.12
N PRO A 259 1.48 8.67 17.54
CA PRO A 259 0.48 7.74 17.01
C PRO A 259 -0.93 8.28 17.33
N ALA A 260 -1.95 7.94 16.52
CA ALA A 260 -3.31 8.46 16.75
C ALA A 260 -4.01 7.73 17.91
N SER A 261 -3.62 6.48 18.15
CA SER A 261 -3.98 5.65 19.29
C SER A 261 -2.72 5.11 19.97
N SER A 262 -2.86 4.37 21.05
CA SER A 262 -1.70 3.68 21.64
C SER A 262 -1.19 2.65 20.64
N LEU A 263 0.13 2.61 20.45
CA LEU A 263 0.81 1.67 19.56
C LEU A 263 1.97 1.05 20.33
N ASP A 264 1.90 -0.25 20.60
CA ASP A 264 2.86 -0.98 21.44
C ASP A 264 3.12 -0.29 22.78
N THR A 265 4.33 0.28 22.97
CA THR A 265 4.72 1.05 24.16
C THR A 265 4.64 2.56 23.97
N THR A 266 4.33 3.02 22.75
CA THR A 266 4.18 4.44 22.43
C THR A 266 2.78 4.92 22.80
N LEU A 267 2.72 5.97 23.64
CA LEU A 267 1.47 6.62 24.01
C LEU A 267 0.90 7.45 22.84
N PRO A 268 -0.44 7.61 22.77
CA PRO A 268 -1.08 8.47 21.77
C PRO A 268 -0.48 9.88 21.76
N GLY A 269 -0.22 10.39 20.56
CA GLY A 269 0.22 11.76 20.36
C GLY A 269 -0.90 12.77 20.66
N PRO A 270 -0.56 14.04 21.01
CA PRO A 270 -1.57 15.06 21.28
C PRO A 270 -2.47 15.32 20.07
N LEU A 271 -3.67 15.86 20.32
CA LEU A 271 -4.62 16.26 19.27
C LEU A 271 -4.95 15.15 18.27
N GLY A 272 -5.13 13.91 18.76
CA GLY A 272 -5.43 12.75 17.90
C GLY A 272 -4.30 12.42 16.92
N GLY A 273 -3.04 12.69 17.31
CA GLY A 273 -1.87 12.48 16.47
C GLY A 273 -1.45 13.69 15.62
N LEU A 274 -2.18 14.81 15.65
CA LEU A 274 -1.81 16.03 14.90
C LEU A 274 -0.87 16.97 15.68
N GLY A 275 -0.68 16.72 16.97
CA GLY A 275 0.26 17.43 17.83
C GLY A 275 1.72 17.02 17.63
N HIS A 276 2.65 17.86 18.06
CA HIS A 276 4.08 17.56 17.94
C HIS A 276 4.48 16.46 18.94
N ASN A 277 4.91 15.32 18.42
CA ASN A 277 5.33 14.16 19.20
C ASN A 277 6.59 13.49 18.59
N PRO A 278 7.76 14.16 18.62
CA PRO A 278 8.96 13.70 17.95
C PRO A 278 9.53 12.43 18.60
N ARG A 279 9.71 11.39 17.81
CA ARG A 279 10.32 10.10 18.22
C ARG A 279 11.01 9.42 17.05
N ARG A 280 11.71 8.31 17.30
CA ARG A 280 12.40 7.55 16.25
C ARG A 280 11.42 6.68 15.48
N LEU A 281 11.75 6.39 14.22
CA LEU A 281 11.11 5.33 13.45
C LEU A 281 11.41 3.97 14.10
N HIS A 282 10.37 3.18 14.40
CA HIS A 282 10.49 1.80 14.86
C HIS A 282 9.88 0.87 13.83
N ARG A 283 10.38 -0.37 13.73
CA ARG A 283 9.77 -1.43 12.93
C ARG A 283 9.69 -2.70 13.73
N ASP A 284 8.77 -3.58 13.34
CA ASP A 284 8.64 -4.94 13.85
C ASP A 284 8.47 -5.93 12.70
N LEU A 285 9.51 -6.05 11.88
CA LEU A 285 9.47 -6.78 10.61
C LEU A 285 9.52 -8.29 10.82
N GLY A 286 8.55 -9.03 10.30
CA GLY A 286 8.60 -10.50 10.34
C GLY A 286 7.69 -11.20 9.34
N PRO A 287 7.97 -12.48 9.07
CA PRO A 287 7.32 -13.21 7.97
C PRO A 287 5.86 -13.59 8.26
N ALA A 288 5.47 -13.73 9.52
CA ALA A 288 4.17 -14.27 9.92
C ALA A 288 2.99 -13.57 9.25
N MET A 289 3.05 -12.24 9.16
CA MET A 289 2.01 -11.43 8.55
C MET A 289 2.06 -11.52 7.02
N ASN A 290 3.22 -11.36 6.40
CA ASN A 290 3.36 -11.40 4.94
C ASN A 290 2.99 -12.79 4.37
N THR A 291 3.54 -13.86 4.94
CA THR A 291 3.23 -15.25 4.53
C THR A 291 1.74 -15.54 4.60
N ARG A 292 1.02 -15.03 5.61
CA ARG A 292 -0.42 -15.26 5.75
C ARG A 292 -1.25 -14.45 4.74
N TYR A 293 -0.95 -13.17 4.60
CA TYR A 293 -1.89 -12.23 3.95
C TYR A 293 -1.46 -11.79 2.54
N ALA A 294 -0.23 -12.04 2.11
CA ALA A 294 0.31 -11.44 0.89
C ALA A 294 1.26 -12.38 0.12
N ASN A 295 1.06 -13.69 0.22
CA ASN A 295 1.74 -14.68 -0.63
C ASN A 295 1.14 -14.75 -2.05
N TYR A 296 1.76 -15.51 -2.96
CA TYR A 296 1.32 -15.60 -4.36
C TYR A 296 -0.10 -16.18 -4.51
N THR A 297 -0.53 -17.10 -3.64
CA THR A 297 -1.90 -17.63 -3.64
C THR A 297 -2.94 -16.55 -3.34
N THR A 298 -2.65 -15.70 -2.34
CA THR A 298 -3.51 -14.55 -2.03
C THR A 298 -3.57 -13.56 -3.18
N ILE A 299 -2.45 -13.29 -3.85
CA ILE A 299 -2.43 -12.42 -5.04
C ILE A 299 -3.25 -13.01 -6.19
N LEU A 300 -3.13 -14.31 -6.47
CA LEU A 300 -3.94 -14.97 -7.47
C LEU A 300 -5.44 -14.88 -7.12
N THR A 301 -5.80 -15.09 -5.86
CA THR A 301 -7.19 -14.95 -5.39
C THR A 301 -7.68 -13.52 -5.55
N LEU A 302 -6.86 -12.52 -5.21
CA LEU A 302 -7.20 -11.11 -5.35
C LEU A 302 -7.48 -10.73 -6.82
N LEU A 303 -6.60 -11.15 -7.74
CA LEU A 303 -6.71 -10.81 -9.17
C LEU A 303 -7.85 -11.54 -9.91
N THR A 304 -8.35 -12.63 -9.34
CA THR A 304 -9.45 -13.42 -9.92
C THR A 304 -10.83 -13.05 -9.40
N GLN A 305 -10.93 -12.06 -8.49
CA GLN A 305 -12.23 -11.63 -7.97
C GLN A 305 -13.17 -11.10 -9.08
N PRO A 306 -14.47 -11.42 -9.04
CA PRO A 306 -15.38 -11.14 -10.14
C PRO A 306 -15.79 -9.67 -10.23
N ASN A 307 -15.88 -8.97 -9.10
CA ASN A 307 -16.35 -7.58 -8.99
C ASN A 307 -15.57 -6.83 -7.89
N VAL A 308 -15.78 -5.51 -7.79
CA VAL A 308 -15.02 -4.65 -6.87
C VAL A 308 -15.35 -4.91 -5.41
N ASP A 309 -16.58 -5.29 -5.08
CA ASP A 309 -16.97 -5.65 -3.70
C ASP A 309 -16.16 -6.87 -3.23
N ALA A 310 -16.09 -7.93 -4.04
CA ALA A 310 -15.32 -9.14 -3.73
C ALA A 310 -13.81 -8.87 -3.72
N TYR A 311 -13.31 -8.03 -4.65
CA TYR A 311 -11.92 -7.57 -4.66
C TYR A 311 -11.55 -6.88 -3.34
N ARG A 312 -12.39 -5.95 -2.87
CA ARG A 312 -12.17 -5.20 -1.63
C ARG A 312 -12.12 -6.08 -0.39
N HIS A 313 -12.99 -7.08 -0.29
CA HIS A 313 -12.99 -8.02 0.84
C HIS A 313 -11.66 -8.79 0.94
N VAL A 314 -11.06 -9.15 -0.19
CA VAL A 314 -9.72 -9.79 -0.18
C VAL A 314 -8.64 -8.75 0.09
N SER A 315 -8.74 -7.57 -0.53
CA SER A 315 -7.73 -6.50 -0.50
C SER A 315 -7.54 -5.86 0.89
N GLU A 316 -8.63 -5.42 1.53
CA GLU A 316 -8.64 -4.73 2.83
C GLU A 316 -8.99 -5.66 3.99
N GLY A 317 -9.49 -6.87 3.68
CA GLY A 317 -10.00 -7.80 4.67
C GLY A 317 -11.43 -7.49 5.10
N VAL A 318 -11.85 -8.11 6.19
CA VAL A 318 -13.15 -7.92 6.83
C VAL A 318 -12.93 -7.23 8.18
N PRO A 319 -13.46 -6.00 8.38
CA PRO A 319 -13.38 -5.28 9.64
C PRO A 319 -13.75 -6.16 10.82
N TYR A 320 -13.03 -5.97 11.94
CA TYR A 320 -13.29 -6.63 13.22
C TYR A 320 -13.01 -8.15 13.21
N THR A 321 -12.36 -8.66 12.17
CA THR A 321 -11.91 -10.05 12.10
C THR A 321 -10.39 -10.12 11.92
N VAL A 322 -9.84 -11.32 12.11
CA VAL A 322 -8.42 -11.60 11.83
C VAL A 322 -8.09 -11.56 10.33
N GLU A 323 -9.08 -11.50 9.45
CA GLU A 323 -8.86 -11.41 8.01
C GLU A 323 -8.68 -9.94 7.62
N ILE A 324 -7.43 -9.50 7.50
CA ILE A 324 -7.07 -8.08 7.29
C ILE A 324 -6.52 -7.79 5.88
N GLY A 325 -6.55 -8.79 5.00
CA GLY A 325 -6.07 -8.70 3.61
C GLY A 325 -4.58 -8.35 3.47
N PRO A 326 -4.06 -8.30 2.23
CA PRO A 326 -2.70 -7.84 1.99
C PRO A 326 -2.47 -6.37 2.38
N HIS A 327 -3.53 -5.52 2.40
CA HIS A 327 -3.40 -4.15 2.88
C HIS A 327 -2.99 -4.11 4.35
N GLY A 328 -3.84 -4.62 5.26
CA GLY A 328 -3.53 -4.64 6.69
C GLY A 328 -2.32 -5.53 6.98
N GLY A 329 -2.26 -6.70 6.34
CA GLY A 329 -1.18 -7.68 6.52
C GLY A 329 0.20 -7.10 6.27
N ILE A 330 0.38 -6.22 5.29
CA ILE A 330 1.69 -5.63 4.99
C ILE A 330 2.02 -4.42 5.87
N HIS A 331 1.05 -3.59 6.26
CA HIS A 331 1.28 -2.59 7.32
C HIS A 331 1.80 -3.26 8.60
N TYR A 332 1.16 -4.35 9.02
CA TYR A 332 1.61 -5.11 10.20
C TYR A 332 2.79 -6.04 9.94
N THR A 333 3.17 -6.28 8.68
CA THR A 333 4.47 -6.88 8.35
C THR A 333 5.57 -5.88 8.64
N ILE A 334 5.39 -4.59 8.31
CA ILE A 334 6.35 -3.53 8.64
C ILE A 334 6.37 -3.32 10.17
N GLY A 335 5.17 -3.28 10.76
CA GLY A 335 4.97 -3.17 12.20
C GLY A 335 5.60 -1.89 12.79
N GLY A 336 5.75 -1.88 14.11
CA GLY A 336 6.36 -0.76 14.83
C GLY A 336 5.66 0.57 14.59
N ASP A 337 6.42 1.65 14.73
CA ASP A 337 5.93 3.03 14.81
C ASP A 337 6.53 3.92 13.71
N PRO A 338 5.72 4.40 12.73
CA PRO A 338 4.26 4.31 12.68
C PRO A 338 3.71 3.18 11.77
N GLY A 339 4.54 2.24 11.31
CA GLY A 339 4.12 1.23 10.31
C GLY A 339 2.89 0.40 10.70
N GLY A 340 2.72 0.12 11.99
CA GLY A 340 1.55 -0.59 12.55
C GLY A 340 0.38 0.31 12.99
N ASP A 341 0.44 1.62 12.79
CA ASP A 341 -0.62 2.57 13.15
C ASP A 341 -1.46 2.93 11.92
N LEU A 342 -2.76 2.60 11.95
CA LEU A 342 -3.71 2.82 10.86
C LEU A 342 -3.79 4.27 10.36
N PHE A 343 -3.58 5.26 11.24
CA PHE A 343 -3.72 6.67 10.91
C PHE A 343 -2.40 7.28 10.45
N THR A 344 -1.30 6.84 11.07
CA THR A 344 0.02 7.47 10.90
C THR A 344 1.00 6.65 10.07
N SER A 345 0.59 5.49 9.54
CA SER A 345 1.41 4.62 8.69
C SER A 345 2.15 5.28 7.53
N PRO A 346 1.66 6.37 6.87
CA PRO A 346 2.46 7.09 5.87
C PRO A 346 3.76 7.70 6.40
N GLY A 347 3.90 7.80 7.73
CA GLY A 347 5.12 8.21 8.39
C GLY A 347 6.26 7.20 8.28
N ASP A 348 6.00 5.94 7.92
CA ASP A 348 7.04 5.00 7.51
C ASP A 348 7.28 5.15 5.98
N PRO A 349 8.52 5.41 5.51
CA PRO A 349 8.83 5.48 4.09
C PRO A 349 8.40 4.26 3.25
N ALA A 350 8.24 3.09 3.88
CA ALA A 350 7.78 1.87 3.23
C ALA A 350 6.29 1.89 2.86
N PHE A 351 5.48 2.79 3.44
CA PHE A 351 4.07 3.00 3.07
C PHE A 351 3.92 3.19 1.56
N TRP A 352 4.76 4.05 0.98
CA TRP A 352 4.64 4.49 -0.41
C TRP A 352 4.91 3.37 -1.42
N VAL A 353 5.82 2.45 -1.08
CA VAL A 353 6.10 1.27 -1.93
C VAL A 353 5.07 0.16 -1.69
N HIS A 354 4.52 0.03 -0.48
CA HIS A 354 3.41 -0.87 -0.22
C HIS A 354 2.17 -0.44 -1.01
N HIS A 355 1.75 0.83 -0.92
CA HIS A 355 0.61 1.35 -1.66
C HIS A 355 0.85 1.47 -3.17
N GLY A 356 2.12 1.57 -3.60
CA GLY A 356 2.48 1.35 -5.00
C GLY A 356 2.10 -0.06 -5.49
N ASN A 357 2.21 -1.08 -4.65
CA ASN A 357 1.80 -2.44 -5.01
C ASN A 357 0.29 -2.66 -4.82
N MET A 358 -0.37 -1.97 -3.87
CA MET A 358 -1.84 -1.93 -3.79
C MET A 358 -2.44 -1.40 -5.10
N ASP A 359 -1.89 -0.28 -5.60
CA ASP A 359 -2.31 0.29 -6.88
C ASP A 359 -1.98 -0.65 -8.06
N ARG A 360 -0.82 -1.31 -8.04
CA ARG A 360 -0.47 -2.35 -9.03
C ARG A 360 -1.52 -3.45 -9.10
N MET A 361 -1.91 -4.02 -7.97
CA MET A 361 -2.91 -5.10 -7.92
C MET A 361 -4.25 -4.64 -8.48
N TRP A 362 -4.71 -3.45 -8.10
CA TRP A 362 -5.98 -2.92 -8.60
C TRP A 362 -5.91 -2.64 -10.10
N THR A 363 -4.81 -2.04 -10.57
CA THR A 363 -4.56 -1.76 -11.99
C THR A 363 -4.59 -3.03 -12.83
N ILE A 364 -3.91 -4.10 -12.39
CA ILE A 364 -3.90 -5.40 -13.08
C ILE A 364 -5.30 -6.02 -13.08
N TRP A 365 -5.99 -6.02 -11.95
CA TRP A 365 -7.37 -6.51 -11.86
C TRP A 365 -8.30 -5.75 -12.82
N GLN A 366 -8.21 -4.42 -12.91
CA GLN A 366 -9.00 -3.65 -13.86
C GLN A 366 -8.69 -4.05 -15.31
N ALA A 367 -7.40 -4.14 -15.66
CA ALA A 367 -6.93 -4.50 -17.00
C ALA A 367 -7.38 -5.90 -17.45
N LEU A 368 -7.44 -6.87 -16.53
CA LEU A 368 -7.95 -8.22 -16.80
C LEU A 368 -9.44 -8.25 -17.20
N GLY A 369 -10.20 -7.20 -16.86
CA GLY A 369 -11.58 -7.04 -17.33
C GLY A 369 -11.69 -6.64 -18.81
N GLY A 370 -10.58 -6.21 -19.42
CA GLY A 370 -10.52 -5.71 -20.79
C GLY A 370 -10.98 -4.25 -20.96
N PRO A 371 -10.78 -3.68 -22.16
CA PRO A 371 -11.22 -2.31 -22.47
C PRO A 371 -12.73 -2.13 -22.29
N GLY A 372 -13.15 -1.02 -21.66
CA GLY A 372 -14.56 -0.72 -21.44
C GLY A 372 -15.23 -1.58 -20.36
N SER A 373 -14.46 -2.35 -19.60
CA SER A 373 -14.97 -3.11 -18.46
C SER A 373 -15.58 -2.21 -17.39
N ALA A 374 -16.63 -2.69 -16.73
CA ALA A 374 -17.20 -2.05 -15.55
C ALA A 374 -16.17 -1.87 -14.42
N ARG A 375 -15.07 -2.63 -14.41
CA ARG A 375 -13.97 -2.48 -13.43
C ARG A 375 -13.35 -1.07 -13.40
N TYR A 376 -13.55 -0.26 -14.44
CA TYR A 376 -13.08 1.13 -14.51
C TYR A 376 -14.12 2.17 -14.04
N THR A 377 -15.35 1.76 -13.70
CA THR A 377 -16.44 2.68 -13.33
C THR A 377 -17.26 2.22 -12.13
N ASP A 378 -17.21 0.92 -11.81
CA ASP A 378 -17.96 0.31 -10.71
C ASP A 378 -17.24 0.56 -9.37
N LEU A 379 -17.94 1.20 -8.44
CA LEU A 379 -17.50 1.45 -7.07
C LEU A 379 -18.16 0.48 -6.07
N GLY A 380 -18.94 -0.48 -6.55
CA GLY A 380 -19.57 -1.52 -5.74
C GLY A 380 -20.92 -1.10 -5.20
N SER A 381 -21.50 -2.02 -4.42
CA SER A 381 -22.79 -1.83 -3.74
C SER A 381 -22.82 -2.42 -2.33
N GLY A 382 -21.72 -3.07 -1.91
CA GLY A 382 -21.58 -3.64 -0.58
C GLY A 382 -21.26 -2.59 0.50
N PRO A 383 -21.00 -3.03 1.74
CA PRO A 383 -20.70 -2.13 2.85
C PRO A 383 -19.52 -1.18 2.58
N TYR A 384 -18.53 -1.62 1.79
CA TYR A 384 -17.34 -0.82 1.46
C TYR A 384 -17.53 -0.03 0.16
N ALA A 385 -18.76 0.12 -0.34
CA ALA A 385 -19.06 1.01 -1.46
C ALA A 385 -19.46 2.42 -1.00
N HIS A 386 -19.59 2.62 0.32
CA HIS A 386 -20.00 3.87 0.97
C HIS A 386 -18.81 4.80 1.26
N VAL A 387 -19.07 6.08 1.53
CA VAL A 387 -18.00 7.07 1.80
C VAL A 387 -17.50 7.08 3.25
N THR A 388 -18.06 6.23 4.10
CA THR A 388 -17.66 6.03 5.50
C THR A 388 -17.16 4.61 5.72
N TRP A 389 -16.26 4.44 6.70
CA TRP A 389 -15.70 3.17 7.14
C TRP A 389 -16.78 2.11 7.29
N ALA A 390 -16.77 1.10 6.42
CA ALA A 390 -17.72 -0.01 6.43
C ALA A 390 -19.20 0.41 6.54
N ASN A 391 -19.55 1.60 6.04
CA ASN A 391 -20.87 2.22 6.19
C ASN A 391 -21.27 2.50 7.66
N GLU A 392 -20.30 2.80 8.53
CA GLU A 392 -20.45 3.12 9.95
C GLU A 392 -19.84 4.51 10.26
N PRO A 393 -20.66 5.56 10.49
CA PRO A 393 -22.12 5.57 10.38
C PRO A 393 -22.58 5.45 8.92
N SER A 394 -23.88 5.18 8.72
CA SER A 394 -24.41 5.04 7.36
C SER A 394 -24.21 6.31 6.53
N SER A 395 -23.79 6.15 5.29
CA SER A 395 -23.55 7.25 4.35
C SER A 395 -24.04 6.90 2.93
N PRO A 396 -24.07 7.85 1.99
CA PRO A 396 -24.33 7.54 0.58
C PRO A 396 -23.25 6.61 -0.02
N LEU A 397 -23.61 5.93 -1.10
CA LEU A 397 -22.64 5.24 -1.94
C LEU A 397 -21.67 6.27 -2.55
N ALA A 398 -20.41 5.89 -2.66
CA ALA A 398 -19.42 6.67 -3.39
C ALA A 398 -19.81 6.75 -4.87
N SER A 399 -19.48 7.88 -5.50
CA SER A 399 -19.78 8.20 -6.88
C SER A 399 -18.51 8.61 -7.62
N LEU A 400 -18.45 8.35 -8.92
CA LEU A 400 -17.35 8.83 -9.78
C LEU A 400 -17.21 10.37 -9.75
N GLY A 401 -18.28 11.09 -9.40
CA GLY A 401 -18.25 12.55 -9.25
C GLY A 401 -17.74 13.05 -7.90
N ASP A 402 -17.52 12.16 -6.92
CA ASP A 402 -17.06 12.57 -5.59
C ASP A 402 -15.62 13.10 -5.68
N VAL A 403 -15.37 14.15 -4.90
CA VAL A 403 -14.07 14.83 -4.84
C VAL A 403 -13.13 14.05 -3.92
N ILE A 404 -11.94 13.77 -4.42
CA ILE A 404 -10.80 13.36 -3.62
C ILE A 404 -10.01 14.63 -3.28
N ASP A 405 -10.04 15.02 -2.02
CA ASP A 405 -9.25 16.14 -1.51
C ASP A 405 -8.11 15.64 -0.64
N LEU A 406 -6.90 16.15 -0.86
CA LEU A 406 -5.71 15.80 -0.06
C LEU A 406 -5.30 16.95 0.88
N GLY A 407 -6.24 17.86 1.17
CA GLY A 407 -6.04 19.01 2.04
C GLY A 407 -4.85 19.87 1.58
N TYR A 408 -3.89 20.08 2.47
CA TYR A 408 -2.69 20.86 2.19
C TYR A 408 -1.55 20.03 1.58
N ALA A 409 -1.73 18.71 1.44
CA ALA A 409 -0.69 17.85 0.88
C ALA A 409 -0.53 18.06 -0.62
N ALA A 410 -1.63 18.11 -1.38
CA ALA A 410 -1.61 18.24 -2.83
C ALA A 410 -3.00 18.62 -3.42
N ASP A 411 -3.06 18.76 -4.75
CA ASP A 411 -4.28 19.15 -5.47
C ASP A 411 -5.42 18.11 -5.34
N SER A 412 -6.66 18.59 -5.38
CA SER A 412 -7.88 17.76 -5.39
C SER A 412 -8.22 17.26 -6.80
N THR A 413 -8.96 16.17 -6.89
CA THR A 413 -9.46 15.57 -8.15
C THR A 413 -10.83 14.93 -7.93
N THR A 414 -11.39 14.23 -8.92
CA THR A 414 -12.60 13.41 -8.75
C THR A 414 -12.27 11.92 -8.86
N ILE A 415 -13.07 11.06 -8.22
CA ILE A 415 -12.89 9.59 -8.30
C ILE A 415 -12.82 9.14 -9.77
N GLY A 416 -13.71 9.65 -10.63
CA GLY A 416 -13.77 9.29 -12.05
C GLY A 416 -12.49 9.61 -12.82
N GLN A 417 -11.74 10.66 -12.43
CA GLN A 417 -10.50 11.05 -13.09
C GLN A 417 -9.33 10.11 -12.77
N VAL A 418 -9.42 9.34 -11.68
CA VAL A 418 -8.33 8.47 -11.22
C VAL A 418 -8.61 6.97 -11.42
N MET A 419 -9.75 6.61 -11.99
CA MET A 419 -10.11 5.20 -12.19
C MET A 419 -9.22 4.44 -13.17
N SER A 420 -8.48 5.13 -14.05
CA SER A 420 -7.58 4.50 -15.03
C SER A 420 -6.20 5.12 -15.01
N THR A 421 -5.15 4.31 -14.89
CA THR A 421 -3.74 4.74 -14.90
C THR A 421 -3.24 5.24 -16.26
N THR A 422 -4.10 5.21 -17.28
CA THR A 422 -3.78 5.62 -18.66
C THR A 422 -4.72 6.72 -19.19
N ALA A 423 -5.48 7.36 -18.30
CA ALA A 423 -6.35 8.49 -18.61
C ALA A 423 -6.13 9.65 -17.63
N GLY A 424 -6.72 10.81 -17.94
CA GLY A 424 -6.55 12.01 -17.12
C GLY A 424 -5.09 12.44 -17.03
N ASP A 425 -4.63 12.68 -15.79
CA ASP A 425 -3.25 13.06 -15.48
C ASP A 425 -2.28 11.86 -15.45
N PHE A 426 -2.81 10.64 -15.61
CA PHE A 426 -2.03 9.41 -15.54
C PHE A 426 -1.61 8.93 -16.92
N CYS A 427 -0.37 8.46 -17.01
CA CYS A 427 0.12 7.67 -18.13
C CYS A 427 1.19 6.69 -17.66
N TYR A 428 0.78 5.76 -16.81
CA TYR A 428 1.67 4.74 -16.26
C TYR A 428 1.02 3.35 -16.21
N PHE A 429 1.87 2.33 -16.14
CA PHE A 429 1.51 0.95 -15.84
C PHE A 429 2.64 0.32 -14.99
N TYR A 430 2.54 -0.98 -14.71
CA TYR A 430 3.49 -1.71 -13.88
C TYR A 430 4.25 -2.78 -14.69
N LEU A 431 5.51 -3.01 -14.34
CA LEU A 431 6.34 -4.10 -14.88
C LEU A 431 6.54 -5.19 -13.84
#